data_AF-A0A849T5C7-F1
#
_entry.id   AF-A0A849T5C7-F1
#
_cell.length_a   1.000
_cell.length_b   1.000
_cell.length_c   1.000
_cell.angle_alpha   90.00
_cell.angle_beta   90.00
_cell.angle_gamma   90.00
#
_symmetry.space_group_name_H-M   'P 1'
#
loop_
_entity.id
_entity.type
_entity.pdbx_description
1 polymer ?
#
loop_
_entity_poly.entity_id
_entity_poly.type
_entity_poly.pdbx_seq_one_letter_code
_entity_poly.pdbx_strand_id
1 'polypeptide(L)'
;MIINNKKYQVVIIDNPIENLDDKKCADIFGKLLKMKHTGYKVTYGDNVLPMDKSDFFSTHILLCEVDNNNYTPIIAYKSTSYDKCLFYKMEFPALTLMKEDGTPNCVNRINTILHSATSPSEVSFDSSWAQNLEYRYSDDQSLKIMLREITMMFAVKHHEYFKIPHMISCGVVKVKTDQFFYKIGLKELCSEAHFIQKSINNQEVVIFYNDSFSELALEMAKKYNTLWDDKLLILPKNPAALKIAS
;
A
#
# COMPACT_ATOMS: atom_id res chain seq x y z
N MET A 1 15.89 12.18 6.46
CA MET A 1 16.70 12.61 5.29
C MET A 1 16.38 14.06 4.94
N ILE A 2 17.38 14.89 4.59
CA ILE A 2 17.15 16.27 4.12
C ILE A 2 17.49 16.34 2.63
N ILE A 3 16.56 16.81 1.79
CA ILE A 3 16.80 17.10 0.37
C ILE A 3 16.18 18.46 0.08
N ASN A 4 16.93 19.36 -0.56
CA ASN A 4 16.48 20.72 -0.89
C ASN A 4 15.90 21.47 0.34
N ASN A 5 16.61 21.38 1.49
CA ASN A 5 16.20 21.94 2.79
C ASN A 5 14.88 21.41 3.37
N LYS A 6 14.28 20.36 2.77
CA LYS A 6 13.08 19.69 3.27
C LYS A 6 13.45 18.41 4.00
N LYS A 7 12.87 18.21 5.19
CA LYS A 7 13.03 16.98 5.97
C LYS A 7 11.97 15.97 5.57
N TYR A 8 12.41 14.77 5.21
CA TYR A 8 11.55 13.63 4.87
C TYR A 8 11.64 12.56 5.95
N GLN A 9 10.50 11.96 6.28
CA GLN A 9 10.39 10.86 7.24
C GLN A 9 9.34 9.84 6.78
N VAL A 10 9.62 8.57 7.01
CA VAL A 10 8.62 7.50 6.84
C VAL A 10 7.69 7.50 8.03
N VAL A 11 6.39 7.43 7.78
CA VAL A 11 5.36 7.26 8.80
C VAL A 11 4.61 5.98 8.51
N ILE A 12 4.47 5.11 9.51
CA ILE A 12 3.63 3.92 9.42
C ILE A 12 2.48 4.10 10.40
N ILE A 13 1.25 4.06 9.87
CA ILE A 13 0.04 4.04 10.68
C ILE A 13 -0.53 2.64 10.60
N ASP A 14 -0.37 1.88 11.66
CA ASP A 14 -0.93 0.55 11.77
C ASP A 14 -2.28 0.60 12.49
N ASN A 15 -3.30 -0.01 11.88
CA ASN A 15 -4.64 -0.10 12.43
C ASN A 15 -5.19 1.26 12.93
N PRO A 16 -5.43 2.24 12.04
CA PRO A 16 -5.79 3.60 12.41
C PRO A 16 -6.96 3.71 13.39
N ILE A 17 -7.98 2.84 13.31
CA ILE A 17 -9.18 2.87 14.16
C ILE A 17 -8.83 2.75 15.65
N GLU A 18 -7.79 2.00 16.00
CA GLU A 18 -7.31 1.83 17.38
C GLU A 18 -6.50 3.03 17.89
N ASN A 19 -6.22 3.99 17.02
CA ASN A 19 -5.34 5.14 17.27
C ASN A 19 -6.01 6.49 16.99
N LEU A 20 -7.33 6.54 16.72
CA LEU A 20 -8.02 7.79 16.36
C LEU A 20 -8.03 8.83 17.49
N ASP A 21 -7.91 8.41 18.75
CA ASP A 21 -7.79 9.33 19.88
C ASP A 21 -6.42 10.02 19.95
N ASP A 22 -5.40 9.47 19.28
CA ASP A 22 -4.11 10.13 19.15
C ASP A 22 -4.21 11.25 18.11
N LYS A 23 -4.05 12.50 18.56
CA LYS A 23 -4.18 13.68 17.71
C LYS A 23 -3.25 13.64 16.50
N LYS A 24 -2.04 13.08 16.63
CA LYS A 24 -1.07 12.98 15.53
C LYS A 24 -1.54 11.94 14.52
N CYS A 25 -2.01 10.77 14.96
CA CYS A 25 -2.60 9.76 14.09
C CYS A 25 -3.79 10.33 13.31
N ALA A 26 -4.76 10.93 14.01
CA ALA A 26 -5.95 11.51 13.40
C ALA A 26 -5.61 12.58 12.33
N ASP A 27 -4.65 13.46 12.63
CA ASP A 27 -4.19 14.49 11.70
C ASP A 27 -3.52 13.91 10.44
N ILE A 28 -2.55 12.99 10.62
CA ILE A 28 -1.83 12.38 9.49
C ILE A 28 -2.79 11.54 8.64
N PHE A 29 -3.64 10.74 9.28
CA PHE A 29 -4.62 9.90 8.60
C PHE A 29 -5.64 10.74 7.83
N GLY A 30 -6.17 11.82 8.42
CA GLY A 30 -7.07 12.74 7.71
C GLY A 30 -6.43 13.37 6.47
N LYS A 31 -5.15 13.76 6.56
CA LYS A 31 -4.38 14.27 5.40
C LYS A 31 -4.14 13.20 4.35
N LEU A 32 -3.88 11.95 4.75
CA LEU A 32 -3.77 10.81 3.84
C LEU A 32 -5.07 10.61 3.06
N LEU A 33 -6.22 10.55 3.74
CA LEU A 33 -7.51 10.38 3.09
C LEU A 33 -7.80 11.51 2.09
N LYS A 34 -7.50 12.77 2.46
CA LYS A 34 -7.58 13.91 1.54
C LYS A 34 -6.66 13.74 0.32
N MET A 35 -5.40 13.33 0.53
CA MET A 35 -4.45 13.08 -0.57
C MET A 35 -4.96 11.99 -1.52
N LYS A 36 -5.48 10.88 -1.00
CA LYS A 36 -6.09 9.80 -1.80
C LYS A 36 -7.26 10.33 -2.64
N HIS A 37 -8.20 11.02 -2.00
CA HIS A 37 -9.37 11.62 -2.66
C HIS A 37 -8.94 12.52 -3.82
N THR A 38 -8.06 13.50 -3.57
CA THR A 38 -7.60 14.43 -4.61
C THR A 38 -6.83 13.72 -5.73
N GLY A 39 -5.95 12.77 -5.39
CA GLY A 39 -5.15 12.04 -6.38
C GLY A 39 -5.98 11.14 -7.29
N TYR A 40 -6.92 10.39 -6.74
CA TYR A 40 -7.81 9.52 -7.50
C TYR A 40 -8.81 10.32 -8.32
N LYS A 41 -9.37 11.40 -7.77
CA LYS A 41 -10.25 12.33 -8.50
C LYS A 41 -9.62 12.79 -9.81
N VAL A 42 -8.38 13.27 -9.76
CA VAL A 42 -7.65 13.76 -10.95
C VAL A 42 -7.31 12.63 -11.93
N THR A 43 -7.13 11.41 -11.45
CA THR A 43 -6.67 10.28 -12.29
C THR A 43 -7.82 9.53 -12.96
N TYR A 44 -8.90 9.31 -12.21
CA TYR A 44 -9.99 8.41 -12.56
C TYR A 44 -11.33 9.12 -12.70
N GLY A 45 -11.53 10.27 -12.04
CA GLY A 45 -12.75 11.09 -12.15
C GLY A 45 -13.45 11.31 -10.80
N ASP A 46 -14.43 12.22 -10.81
CA ASP A 46 -15.13 12.72 -9.61
C ASP A 46 -16.03 11.69 -8.91
N ASN A 47 -16.43 10.64 -9.62
CA ASN A 47 -17.30 9.59 -9.12
C ASN A 47 -16.55 8.39 -8.51
N VAL A 48 -15.22 8.46 -8.39
CA VAL A 48 -14.40 7.39 -7.81
C VAL A 48 -14.16 7.66 -6.32
N LEU A 49 -14.57 6.71 -5.48
CA LEU A 49 -14.29 6.74 -4.04
C LEU A 49 -13.02 5.90 -3.75
N PRO A 50 -11.89 6.51 -3.33
CA PRO A 50 -10.65 5.78 -3.15
C PRO A 50 -10.47 5.23 -1.73
N MET A 51 -11.56 5.02 -1.00
CA MET A 51 -11.54 4.64 0.41
C MET A 51 -12.62 3.61 0.66
N ASP A 52 -12.29 2.61 1.48
CA ASP A 52 -13.18 1.56 1.91
C ASP A 52 -13.03 1.32 3.43
N LYS A 53 -13.73 0.31 3.94
CA LYS A 53 -13.64 -0.06 5.37
C LYS A 53 -12.23 -0.51 5.78
N SER A 54 -11.47 -1.10 4.85
CA SER A 54 -10.11 -1.58 5.11
C SER A 54 -9.14 -0.45 5.39
N ASP A 55 -9.39 0.78 4.91
CA ASP A 55 -8.58 1.94 5.27
C ASP A 55 -8.51 2.18 6.78
N PHE A 56 -9.47 1.72 7.58
CA PHE A 56 -9.48 1.95 9.02
C PHE A 56 -8.71 0.92 9.84
N PHE A 57 -8.42 -0.26 9.27
CA PHE A 57 -7.69 -1.32 9.98
C PHE A 57 -6.39 -1.77 9.31
N SER A 58 -6.16 -1.37 8.07
CA SER A 58 -4.93 -1.70 7.33
C SER A 58 -3.70 -0.97 7.88
N THR A 59 -2.53 -1.39 7.43
CA THR A 59 -1.29 -0.66 7.63
C THR A 59 -1.11 0.35 6.50
N HIS A 60 -0.89 1.62 6.82
CA HIS A 60 -0.57 2.65 5.84
C HIS A 60 0.89 3.03 5.96
N ILE A 61 1.62 2.96 4.85
CA ILE A 61 3.03 3.31 4.77
C ILE A 61 3.14 4.59 3.96
N LEU A 62 3.67 5.64 4.58
CA LEU A 62 3.73 6.98 4.00
C LEU A 62 5.15 7.52 3.98
N LEU A 63 5.48 8.28 2.94
CA LEU A 63 6.52 9.30 3.01
C LEU A 63 5.88 10.63 3.36
N CYS A 64 6.38 11.31 4.38
CA CYS A 64 5.94 12.64 4.75
C CYS A 64 7.05 13.67 4.62
N GLU A 65 6.69 14.87 4.16
CA GLU A 65 7.46 16.08 4.45
C GLU A 65 7.17 16.50 5.89
N VAL A 66 8.22 16.86 6.63
CA VAL A 66 8.16 17.23 8.04
C VAL A 66 8.59 18.68 8.21
N ASP A 67 7.68 19.50 8.73
CA ASP A 67 7.94 20.90 9.10
C ASP A 67 7.37 21.16 10.49
N ASN A 68 8.19 21.56 11.47
CA ASN A 68 7.72 21.88 12.83
C ASN A 68 6.76 20.83 13.46
N ASN A 69 7.07 19.53 13.31
CA ASN A 69 6.24 18.39 13.77
C ASN A 69 4.87 18.27 13.07
N ASN A 70 4.64 19.04 12.01
CA ASN A 70 3.58 18.84 11.03
C ASN A 70 4.05 17.85 9.96
N TYR A 71 3.22 16.85 9.68
CA TYR A 71 3.51 15.80 8.71
C TYR A 71 2.56 15.95 7.53
N THR A 72 3.13 16.14 6.33
CA THR A 72 2.37 16.25 5.08
C THR A 72 2.67 15.03 4.20
N PRO A 73 1.69 14.13 3.97
CA PRO A 73 1.87 12.98 3.09
C PRO A 73 2.26 13.38 1.66
N ILE A 74 3.24 12.66 1.11
CA ILE A 74 3.75 12.84 -0.26
C ILE A 74 3.37 11.64 -1.12
N ILE A 75 3.67 10.44 -0.64
CA ILE A 75 3.30 9.16 -1.26
C ILE A 75 2.83 8.23 -0.15
N ALA A 76 1.87 7.38 -0.47
CA ALA A 76 1.41 6.34 0.44
C ALA A 76 0.91 5.12 -0.32
N TYR A 77 0.99 3.96 0.32
CA TYR A 77 0.18 2.80 -0.04
C TYR A 77 -0.36 2.10 1.23
N LYS A 78 -1.38 1.27 1.03
CA LYS A 78 -2.10 0.51 2.04
C LYS A 78 -1.72 -0.96 1.92
N SER A 79 -1.37 -1.63 3.02
CA SER A 79 -1.20 -3.07 3.11
C SER A 79 -2.25 -3.65 4.06
N THR A 80 -3.11 -4.52 3.54
CA THR A 80 -4.15 -5.21 4.32
C THR A 80 -3.74 -6.67 4.51
N SER A 81 -3.33 -7.06 5.71
CA SER A 81 -3.00 -8.46 6.01
C SER A 81 -4.26 -9.31 6.21
N TYR A 82 -4.18 -10.60 5.89
CA TYR A 82 -5.34 -11.49 5.94
C TYR A 82 -5.83 -11.77 7.37
N ASP A 83 -4.92 -11.86 8.35
CA ASP A 83 -5.26 -11.95 9.78
C ASP A 83 -6.17 -10.80 10.27
N LYS A 84 -5.92 -9.56 9.82
CA LYS A 84 -6.76 -8.41 10.16
C LYS A 84 -8.14 -8.50 9.55
N CYS A 85 -8.25 -9.01 8.32
CA CYS A 85 -9.53 -9.29 7.70
C CYS A 85 -10.34 -10.29 8.53
N LEU A 86 -9.70 -11.37 8.99
CA LEU A 86 -10.34 -12.35 9.88
C LEU A 86 -10.79 -11.72 11.20
N PHE A 87 -9.92 -10.94 11.85
CA PHE A 87 -10.23 -10.26 13.11
C PHE A 87 -11.44 -9.32 13.00
N TYR A 88 -11.48 -8.47 11.97
CA TYR A 88 -12.58 -7.53 11.73
C TYR A 88 -13.77 -8.15 10.99
N LYS A 89 -13.76 -9.46 10.74
CA LYS A 89 -14.80 -10.20 10.00
C LYS A 89 -15.10 -9.58 8.63
N MET A 90 -14.05 -9.16 7.95
CA MET A 90 -14.09 -8.60 6.60
C MET A 90 -13.56 -9.62 5.60
N GLU A 91 -14.12 -9.62 4.40
CA GLU A 91 -13.52 -10.39 3.31
C GLU A 91 -12.15 -9.80 2.94
N PHE A 92 -11.22 -10.68 2.53
CA PHE A 92 -9.91 -10.25 2.08
C PHE A 92 -10.03 -9.42 0.78
N PRO A 93 -9.53 -8.17 0.72
CA PRO A 93 -9.87 -7.26 -0.39
C PRO A 93 -9.50 -7.78 -1.78
N ALA A 94 -8.44 -8.58 -1.92
CA ALA A 94 -8.09 -9.20 -3.19
C ALA A 94 -9.18 -10.17 -3.68
N LEU A 95 -9.81 -10.92 -2.76
CA LEU A 95 -10.92 -11.82 -3.09
C LEU A 95 -12.17 -11.03 -3.48
N THR A 96 -12.50 -9.96 -2.74
CA THR A 96 -13.64 -9.10 -3.09
C THR A 96 -13.47 -8.54 -4.51
N LEU A 97 -12.29 -7.98 -4.82
CA LEU A 97 -11.98 -7.46 -6.15
C LEU A 97 -12.11 -8.53 -7.24
N MET A 98 -11.53 -9.72 -7.04
CA MET A 98 -11.56 -10.77 -8.06
C MET A 98 -12.96 -11.39 -8.24
N LYS A 99 -13.79 -11.44 -7.19
CA LYS A 99 -15.16 -11.93 -7.29
C LYS A 99 -16.07 -10.96 -8.06
N GLU A 100 -15.82 -9.66 -7.96
CA GLU A 100 -16.63 -8.63 -8.61
C GLU A 100 -16.27 -8.42 -10.09
N ASP A 101 -14.97 -8.37 -10.38
CA ASP A 101 -14.46 -7.92 -11.68
C ASP A 101 -13.47 -8.89 -12.34
N GLY A 102 -12.91 -9.84 -11.59
CA GLY A 102 -11.90 -10.80 -12.06
C GLY A 102 -12.48 -12.13 -12.58
N THR A 103 -11.62 -13.14 -12.69
CA THR A 103 -12.02 -14.50 -13.13
C THR A 103 -12.07 -15.49 -11.96
N PRO A 104 -12.88 -16.56 -12.06
CA PRO A 104 -12.88 -17.65 -11.07
C PRO A 104 -11.50 -18.28 -10.86
N ASN A 105 -10.66 -18.30 -11.90
CA ASN A 105 -9.29 -18.81 -11.80
C ASN A 105 -8.43 -17.94 -10.87
N CYS A 106 -8.50 -16.61 -11.00
CA CYS A 106 -7.85 -15.68 -10.08
C CYS A 106 -8.33 -15.88 -8.64
N VAL A 107 -9.65 -16.04 -8.43
CA VAL A 107 -10.23 -16.31 -7.10
C VAL A 107 -9.66 -17.61 -6.51
N ASN A 108 -9.63 -18.69 -7.29
CA ASN A 108 -9.07 -19.98 -6.87
C ASN A 108 -7.57 -19.88 -6.54
N ARG A 109 -6.82 -19.08 -7.30
CA ARG A 109 -5.39 -18.86 -7.06
C ARG A 109 -5.15 -18.11 -5.77
N ILE A 110 -5.91 -17.05 -5.48
CA ILE A 110 -5.84 -16.33 -4.20
C ILE A 110 -6.18 -17.28 -3.04
N ASN A 111 -7.26 -18.05 -3.14
CA ASN A 111 -7.61 -19.02 -2.11
C ASN A 111 -6.48 -20.03 -1.87
N THR A 112 -5.85 -20.56 -2.93
CA THR A 112 -4.68 -21.45 -2.80
C THR A 112 -3.56 -20.80 -2.00
N ILE A 113 -3.22 -19.53 -2.28
CA ILE A 113 -2.20 -18.78 -1.55
C ILE A 113 -2.57 -18.67 -0.07
N LEU A 114 -3.81 -18.23 0.23
CA LEU A 114 -4.30 -18.05 1.60
C LEU A 114 -4.29 -19.36 2.41
N HIS A 115 -4.62 -20.50 1.80
CA HIS A 115 -4.61 -21.81 2.46
C HIS A 115 -3.21 -22.42 2.57
N SER A 116 -2.27 -22.03 1.70
CA SER A 116 -0.89 -22.52 1.73
C SER A 116 0.02 -21.78 2.72
N ALA A 117 -0.38 -20.57 3.13
CA ALA A 117 0.36 -19.77 4.11
C ALA A 117 0.35 -20.47 5.47
N THR A 118 1.46 -20.39 6.21
CA THR A 118 1.58 -21.04 7.52
C THR A 118 0.84 -20.25 8.61
N SER A 119 0.65 -18.95 8.39
CA SER A 119 -0.15 -18.06 9.22
C SER A 119 -0.94 -17.06 8.34
N PRO A 120 -2.17 -16.67 8.71
CA PRO A 120 -2.90 -15.61 8.01
C PRO A 120 -2.15 -14.26 7.96
N SER A 121 -1.22 -14.01 8.88
CA SER A 121 -0.39 -12.79 8.88
C SER A 121 0.65 -12.77 7.75
N GLU A 122 0.91 -13.89 7.08
CA GLU A 122 1.95 -14.00 6.05
C GLU A 122 1.50 -13.52 4.66
N VAL A 123 0.20 -13.20 4.51
CA VAL A 123 -0.38 -12.74 3.25
C VAL A 123 -0.96 -11.34 3.39
N SER A 124 -0.59 -10.44 2.47
CA SER A 124 -1.20 -9.11 2.36
C SER A 124 -1.79 -8.83 0.97
N PHE A 125 -2.76 -7.92 0.96
CA PHE A 125 -3.17 -7.21 -0.24
C PHE A 125 -2.73 -5.76 -0.16
N ASP A 126 -1.81 -5.40 -1.04
CA ASP A 126 -1.21 -4.08 -1.15
C ASP A 126 -1.93 -3.28 -2.23
N SER A 127 -2.41 -2.09 -1.87
CA SER A 127 -3.33 -1.31 -2.69
C SER A 127 -3.27 0.18 -2.37
N SER A 128 -4.20 0.96 -2.96
CA SER A 128 -4.43 2.35 -2.58
C SER A 128 -3.20 3.26 -2.71
N TRP A 129 -2.36 3.04 -3.74
CA TRP A 129 -1.25 3.94 -4.01
C TRP A 129 -1.77 5.33 -4.38
N ALA A 130 -1.45 6.31 -3.54
CA ALA A 130 -1.70 7.72 -3.81
C ALA A 130 -0.41 8.55 -3.71
N GLN A 131 -0.39 9.65 -4.46
CA GLN A 131 0.70 10.62 -4.45
C GLN A 131 0.11 12.03 -4.45
N ASN A 132 0.69 12.90 -3.63
CA ASN A 132 0.38 14.32 -3.59
C ASN A 132 0.67 14.96 -4.96
N LEU A 133 -0.30 15.72 -5.48
CA LEU A 133 -0.25 16.28 -6.84
C LEU A 133 0.91 17.26 -7.05
N GLU A 134 1.30 18.02 -6.02
CA GLU A 134 2.45 18.93 -6.11
C GLU A 134 3.74 18.17 -6.43
N TYR A 135 3.94 17.01 -5.80
CA TYR A 135 5.09 16.15 -6.04
C TYR A 135 4.94 15.33 -7.32
N ARG A 136 3.71 14.93 -7.67
CA ARG A 136 3.44 14.19 -8.91
C ARG A 136 3.75 15.03 -10.15
N TYR A 137 3.36 16.31 -10.13
CA TYR A 137 3.50 17.22 -11.25
C TYR A 137 4.75 18.12 -11.17
N SER A 138 5.58 17.96 -10.14
CA SER A 138 6.87 18.65 -10.03
C SER A 138 7.72 18.45 -11.30
N ASP A 139 8.42 19.48 -11.76
CA ASP A 139 9.36 19.34 -12.89
C ASP A 139 10.69 18.68 -12.50
N ASP A 140 10.92 18.49 -11.18
CA ASP A 140 12.12 17.84 -10.66
C ASP A 140 12.11 16.33 -10.92
N GLN A 141 12.84 15.91 -11.96
CA GLN A 141 12.99 14.50 -12.32
C GLN A 141 13.72 13.69 -11.26
N SER A 142 14.66 14.30 -10.54
CA SER A 142 15.41 13.62 -9.48
C SER A 142 14.49 13.26 -8.31
N LEU A 143 13.58 14.17 -7.96
CA LEU A 143 12.53 13.94 -6.97
C LEU A 143 11.60 12.80 -7.41
N LYS A 144 11.14 12.79 -8.67
CA LYS A 144 10.28 11.72 -9.20
C LYS A 144 10.95 10.34 -9.16
N ILE A 145 12.23 10.28 -9.51
CA ILE A 145 13.02 9.04 -9.44
C ILE A 145 13.12 8.59 -7.99
N MET A 146 13.55 9.49 -7.10
CA MET A 146 13.68 9.19 -5.67
C MET A 146 12.37 8.67 -5.07
N LEU A 147 11.22 9.28 -5.39
CA LEU A 147 9.92 8.82 -4.88
C LEU A 147 9.59 7.39 -5.35
N ARG A 148 9.90 7.04 -6.61
CA ARG A 148 9.71 5.66 -7.10
C ARG A 148 10.61 4.67 -6.39
N GLU A 149 11.87 5.02 -6.17
CA GLU A 149 12.83 4.17 -5.46
C GLU A 149 12.42 3.99 -3.98
N ILE A 150 11.93 5.04 -3.32
CA ILE A 150 11.39 4.97 -1.96
C ILE A 150 10.15 4.06 -1.93
N THR A 151 9.26 4.12 -2.91
CA THR A 151 8.12 3.21 -2.97
C THR A 151 8.57 1.74 -3.08
N MET A 152 9.63 1.45 -3.84
CA MET A 152 10.22 0.10 -3.88
C MET A 152 10.77 -0.30 -2.51
N MET A 153 11.48 0.61 -1.83
CA MET A 153 11.96 0.39 -0.48
C MET A 153 10.80 0.09 0.47
N PHE A 154 9.68 0.81 0.39
CA PHE A 154 8.53 0.57 1.24
C PHE A 154 7.98 -0.84 1.07
N ALA A 155 7.86 -1.34 -0.17
CA ALA A 155 7.37 -2.70 -0.43
C ALA A 155 8.28 -3.73 0.24
N VAL A 156 9.60 -3.64 0.01
CA VAL A 156 10.56 -4.58 0.61
C VAL A 156 10.56 -4.49 2.13
N LYS A 157 10.76 -3.29 2.67
CA LYS A 157 11.01 -3.11 4.11
C LYS A 157 9.76 -3.35 4.96
N HIS A 158 8.58 -3.03 4.45
CA HIS A 158 7.31 -3.36 5.11
C HIS A 158 7.15 -4.87 5.23
N HIS A 159 7.30 -5.59 4.14
CA HIS A 159 7.16 -7.05 4.11
C HIS A 159 8.23 -7.76 4.95
N GLU A 160 9.49 -7.28 4.94
CA GLU A 160 10.54 -7.77 5.84
C GLU A 160 10.18 -7.54 7.32
N TYR A 161 9.76 -6.32 7.67
CA TYR A 161 9.51 -5.91 9.04
C TYR A 161 8.31 -6.65 9.66
N PHE A 162 7.22 -6.80 8.91
CA PHE A 162 6.01 -7.49 9.36
C PHE A 162 6.02 -8.99 9.04
N LYS A 163 7.08 -9.52 8.43
CA LYS A 163 7.23 -10.93 8.04
C LYS A 163 6.08 -11.42 7.15
N ILE A 164 5.80 -10.66 6.09
CA ILE A 164 4.74 -10.95 5.12
C ILE A 164 5.41 -11.46 3.83
N PRO A 165 5.70 -12.77 3.71
CA PRO A 165 6.34 -13.31 2.52
C PRO A 165 5.45 -13.23 1.27
N HIS A 166 4.12 -13.23 1.42
CA HIS A 166 3.20 -13.26 0.28
C HIS A 166 2.51 -11.92 0.05
N MET A 167 2.85 -11.26 -1.05
CA MET A 167 2.26 -9.99 -1.47
C MET A 167 1.31 -10.22 -2.64
N ILE A 168 0.06 -9.78 -2.52
CA ILE A 168 -0.88 -9.65 -3.64
C ILE A 168 -1.12 -8.17 -3.89
N SER A 169 -1.19 -7.73 -5.15
CA SER A 169 -1.42 -6.32 -5.49
C SER A 169 -2.21 -6.18 -6.79
N CYS A 170 -2.73 -4.98 -7.07
CA CYS A 170 -3.44 -4.68 -8.32
C CYS A 170 -2.91 -3.38 -8.93
N GLY A 171 -2.43 -3.44 -10.17
CA GLY A 171 -1.81 -2.32 -10.87
C GLY A 171 -2.64 -1.85 -12.06
N VAL A 172 -2.92 -0.54 -12.13
CA VAL A 172 -3.67 0.06 -13.24
C VAL A 172 -2.76 0.34 -14.44
N VAL A 173 -3.17 -0.13 -15.62
CA VAL A 173 -2.39 -0.03 -16.87
C VAL A 173 -2.29 1.42 -17.36
N LYS A 174 -3.40 2.18 -17.31
CA LYS A 174 -3.46 3.59 -17.77
C LYS A 174 -2.35 4.46 -17.16
N VAL A 175 -2.04 4.26 -15.88
CA VAL A 175 -1.02 5.03 -15.14
C VAL A 175 0.30 4.29 -14.97
N LYS A 176 0.48 3.16 -15.67
CA LYS A 176 1.71 2.36 -15.69
C LYS A 176 2.11 1.82 -14.31
N THR A 177 1.14 1.58 -13.44
CA THR A 177 1.40 0.99 -12.11
C THR A 177 1.78 -0.48 -12.26
N ASP A 178 1.19 -1.18 -13.22
CA ASP A 178 1.58 -2.52 -13.67
C ASP A 178 3.08 -2.59 -14.03
N GLN A 179 3.57 -1.63 -14.83
CA GLN A 179 4.98 -1.56 -15.22
C GLN A 179 5.92 -1.35 -14.04
N PHE A 180 5.46 -0.62 -13.03
CA PHE A 180 6.23 -0.45 -11.80
C PHE A 180 6.27 -1.74 -10.98
N PHE A 181 5.17 -2.49 -10.90
CA PHE A 181 5.14 -3.76 -10.19
C PHE A 181 6.05 -4.82 -10.82
N TYR A 182 6.13 -4.89 -12.16
CA TYR A 182 7.13 -5.74 -12.81
C TYR A 182 8.57 -5.41 -12.38
N LYS A 183 8.90 -4.13 -12.20
CA LYS A 183 10.24 -3.71 -11.71
C LYS A 183 10.51 -4.11 -10.27
N ILE A 184 9.47 -4.17 -9.43
CA ILE A 184 9.58 -4.68 -8.05
C ILE A 184 9.79 -6.21 -8.04
N GLY A 185 9.49 -6.91 -9.13
CA GLY A 185 9.58 -8.37 -9.25
C GLY A 185 8.24 -9.08 -9.11
N LEU A 186 7.13 -8.33 -9.04
CA LEU A 186 5.80 -8.91 -9.03
C LEU A 186 5.50 -9.58 -10.37
N LYS A 187 4.80 -10.72 -10.30
CA LYS A 187 4.38 -11.50 -11.46
C LYS A 187 2.86 -11.49 -11.54
N GLU A 188 2.33 -11.61 -12.74
CA GLU A 188 0.89 -11.83 -12.93
C GLU A 188 0.43 -13.02 -12.10
N LEU A 189 -0.72 -12.90 -11.43
CA LEU A 189 -1.24 -13.94 -10.54
C LEU A 189 -1.47 -15.27 -11.28
N CYS A 190 -1.97 -15.18 -12.51
CA CYS A 190 -2.20 -16.28 -13.46
C CYS A 190 -2.33 -15.72 -14.89
N SER A 191 -2.58 -16.59 -15.88
CA SER A 191 -2.75 -16.20 -17.29
C SER A 191 -3.97 -15.29 -17.58
N GLU A 192 -4.88 -15.15 -16.61
CA GLU A 192 -6.09 -14.32 -16.71
C GLU A 192 -6.03 -13.12 -15.74
N ALA A 193 -4.81 -12.67 -15.41
CA ALA A 193 -4.60 -11.60 -14.43
C ALA A 193 -5.10 -10.22 -14.88
N HIS A 194 -5.36 -10.03 -16.17
CA HIS A 194 -5.86 -8.76 -16.74
C HIS A 194 -7.39 -8.73 -16.71
N PHE A 195 -7.96 -7.64 -16.22
CA PHE A 195 -9.41 -7.46 -16.15
C PHE A 195 -9.80 -5.97 -16.11
N ILE A 196 -11.10 -5.69 -16.21
CA ILE A 196 -11.65 -4.34 -16.17
C ILE A 196 -12.24 -4.07 -14.78
N GLN A 197 -11.65 -3.14 -14.05
CA GLN A 197 -12.13 -2.76 -12.72
C GLN A 197 -13.21 -1.68 -12.81
N LYS A 198 -14.44 -2.02 -12.43
CA LYS A 198 -15.60 -1.12 -12.55
C LYS A 198 -15.50 0.07 -11.60
N SER A 199 -15.02 -0.15 -10.37
CA SER A 199 -14.99 0.84 -9.29
C SER A 199 -14.09 2.06 -9.55
N ILE A 200 -13.20 1.98 -10.54
CA ILE A 200 -12.31 3.09 -10.94
C ILE A 200 -12.61 3.60 -12.36
N ASN A 201 -13.87 3.52 -12.79
CA ASN A 201 -14.32 3.89 -14.14
C ASN A 201 -13.77 2.97 -15.23
N ASN A 202 -13.99 1.66 -15.07
CA ASN A 202 -13.72 0.63 -16.08
C ASN A 202 -12.28 0.67 -16.62
N GLN A 203 -11.30 0.85 -15.72
CA GLN A 203 -9.90 0.84 -16.13
C GLN A 203 -9.40 -0.59 -16.25
N GLU A 204 -8.52 -0.81 -17.22
CA GLU A 204 -7.75 -2.04 -17.32
C GLU A 204 -6.71 -2.09 -16.19
N VAL A 205 -6.69 -3.23 -15.51
CA VAL A 205 -5.83 -3.50 -14.37
C VAL A 205 -5.29 -4.92 -14.45
N VAL A 206 -4.19 -5.15 -13.72
CA VAL A 206 -3.52 -6.45 -13.62
C VAL A 206 -3.39 -6.84 -12.16
N ILE A 207 -3.83 -8.04 -11.79
CA ILE A 207 -3.58 -8.60 -10.46
C ILE A 207 -2.24 -9.35 -10.42
N PHE A 208 -1.47 -9.06 -9.38
CA PHE A 208 -0.11 -9.55 -9.21
C PHE A 208 0.01 -10.38 -7.94
N TYR A 209 0.99 -11.28 -7.95
CA TYR A 209 1.47 -11.99 -6.79
C TYR A 209 3.00 -11.95 -6.75
N ASN A 210 3.55 -11.95 -5.53
CA ASN A 210 4.96 -12.10 -5.32
C ASN A 210 5.28 -12.80 -3.98
N ASP A 211 6.35 -13.58 -3.99
CA ASP A 211 7.01 -14.16 -2.82
C ASP A 211 8.50 -13.82 -2.73
N SER A 212 9.03 -13.07 -3.70
CA SER A 212 10.44 -12.65 -3.72
C SER A 212 10.62 -11.32 -4.46
N PHE A 213 11.22 -10.32 -3.83
CA PHE A 213 11.49 -9.04 -4.50
C PHE A 213 12.63 -9.14 -5.53
N SER A 214 12.59 -8.30 -6.56
CA SER A 214 13.67 -8.18 -7.54
C SER A 214 14.95 -7.63 -6.90
N GLU A 215 16.10 -7.90 -7.53
CA GLU A 215 17.39 -7.33 -7.11
C GLU A 215 17.34 -5.80 -7.04
N LEU A 216 16.73 -5.15 -8.04
CA LEU A 216 16.54 -3.71 -8.06
C LEU A 216 15.78 -3.20 -6.82
N ALA A 217 14.67 -3.87 -6.45
CA ALA A 217 13.90 -3.46 -5.28
C ALA A 217 14.70 -3.63 -3.98
N LEU A 218 15.44 -4.73 -3.85
CA LEU A 218 16.33 -4.98 -2.71
C LEU A 218 17.46 -3.94 -2.63
N GLU A 219 18.04 -3.54 -3.76
CA GLU A 219 19.03 -2.47 -3.83
C GLU A 219 18.46 -1.13 -3.37
N MET A 220 17.26 -0.77 -3.81
CA MET A 220 16.60 0.47 -3.38
C MET A 220 16.27 0.42 -1.88
N ALA A 221 15.86 -0.74 -1.37
CA ALA A 221 15.63 -0.95 0.05
C ALA A 221 16.89 -0.74 0.88
N LYS A 222 18.05 -1.20 0.38
CA LYS A 222 19.37 -0.95 1.01
C LYS A 222 19.77 0.53 0.90
N LYS A 223 19.61 1.15 -0.27
CA LYS A 223 19.96 2.56 -0.53
C LYS A 223 19.26 3.51 0.44
N TYR A 224 17.98 3.27 0.74
CA TYR A 224 17.16 4.12 1.61
C TYR A 224 16.97 3.54 3.02
N ASN A 225 17.81 2.60 3.47
CA ASN A 225 17.61 1.92 4.76
C ASN A 225 17.54 2.88 5.96
N THR A 226 18.40 3.90 5.99
CA THR A 226 18.38 4.91 7.07
C THR A 226 17.04 5.63 7.18
N LEU A 227 16.37 5.88 6.05
CA LEU A 227 15.05 6.52 6.06
C LEU A 227 13.98 5.61 6.69
N TRP A 228 14.11 4.29 6.49
CA TRP A 228 13.25 3.29 7.12
C TRP A 228 13.57 3.11 8.62
N ASP A 229 14.85 3.13 8.99
CA ASP A 229 15.27 3.00 10.38
C ASP A 229 14.73 4.16 11.24
N ASP A 230 14.73 5.37 10.68
CA ASP A 230 14.21 6.60 11.31
C ASP A 230 12.68 6.78 11.22
N LYS A 231 11.93 5.73 10.86
CA LYS A 231 10.48 5.81 10.70
C LYS A 231 9.75 6.17 12.00
N LEU A 232 8.66 6.92 11.88
CA LEU A 232 7.67 7.08 12.93
C LEU A 232 6.66 5.93 12.85
N LEU A 233 6.57 5.14 13.92
CA LEU A 233 5.57 4.08 14.05
C LEU A 233 4.41 4.54 14.92
N ILE A 234 3.20 4.48 14.38
CA ILE A 234 1.94 4.63 15.11
C ILE A 234 1.28 3.26 15.13
N LEU A 235 1.42 2.54 16.25
CA LEU A 235 0.92 1.18 16.42
C LEU A 235 -0.30 1.16 17.35
N PRO A 236 -1.23 0.21 17.19
CA PRO A 236 -2.37 0.06 18.10
C PRO A 236 -1.91 -0.06 19.56
N LYS A 237 -2.59 0.66 20.46
CA LYS A 237 -2.29 0.67 21.91
C LYS A 237 -2.35 -0.72 22.54
N ASN A 238 -3.21 -1.60 22.02
CA ASN A 238 -3.38 -2.96 22.50
C ASN A 238 -3.17 -4.00 21.39
N PRO A 239 -1.91 -4.39 21.11
CA PRO A 239 -1.61 -5.36 20.06
C PRO A 239 -2.10 -6.79 20.40
N ALA A 240 -2.46 -7.06 21.66
CA ALA A 240 -2.93 -8.38 22.08
C ALA A 240 -4.31 -8.73 21.52
N ALA A 241 -5.15 -7.73 21.21
CA ALA A 241 -6.48 -7.97 20.64
C ALA A 241 -6.40 -8.72 19.30
N LEU A 242 -5.39 -8.44 18.47
CA LEU A 242 -5.21 -9.09 17.15
C LEU A 242 -4.77 -10.56 17.25
N LYS A 243 -4.17 -10.99 18.36
CA LYS A 243 -3.66 -12.37 18.53
C LYS A 243 -4.76 -13.40 18.84
N ILE A 244 -5.98 -12.98 19.11
CA ILE A 244 -7.07 -13.87 19.57
C ILE A 244 -7.86 -14.46 18.37
N ALA A 245 -7.63 -13.98 17.14
CA ALA A 245 -8.36 -14.39 15.94
C ALA A 245 -7.61 -15.36 15.01
N SER A 246 -6.39 -15.79 15.38
CA SER A 246 -5.59 -16.82 14.70
C SER A 246 -5.75 -18.18 15.37
#